data_AF-D6Z678-F1
#
_entry.id   AF-D6Z678-F1
#
_cell.length_a   1.000
_cell.length_b   1.000
_cell.length_c   1.000
_cell.angle_alpha   90.00
_cell.angle_beta   90.00
_cell.angle_gamma   90.00
#
_symmetry.space_group_name_H-M   'P 1'
#
loop_
_entity.id
_entity.type
_entity.pdbx_description
1 polymer ?
#
loop_
_entity_poly.entity_id
_entity_poly.type
_entity_poly.pdbx_seq_one_letter_code
_entity_poly.pdbx_strand_id
1 'polypeptide(L)'
;MEIKTQTLPPSQRRTRPDDQQLGFGRIFTDHMLVMPFDAKRGWHDPEVRPYAPFSLDPAAMVLHYGQAIFEGLKAYRGRDDGIYLFRPLANLERMNRSAVRMCMPTLPVDTVFAGLKALLKVDGDWVPSADHGASLYIRPTMVATEAGLGVRPAQEYLFYVILSPVGAYYPEGFNPVKIYVTDKYVRAVPGGVGEAKTAGNYAASIMAAVEAQQAGYTQVLWLDAKERRLVEEVGTMNIFFVFKDRIVTPPLSGTILPGITRDSVLRLLADWDLPVEERSIAIDEVFAANERGELQEVFGTGTAAVISPVGSLHYRGQDCQINQGKIGELALKLFNELTAIQYGRKADPYGWVIRL
;
A
#
# COMPACT_ATOMS: atom_id res chain seq x y z
N MET A 1 -13.63 -19.03 -14.70
CA MET A 1 -15.02 -18.70 -14.30
C MET A 1 -15.49 -17.52 -15.13
N GLU A 2 -16.75 -17.49 -15.56
CA GLU A 2 -17.32 -16.33 -16.26
C GLU A 2 -17.60 -15.20 -15.25
N ILE A 3 -17.24 -13.95 -15.59
CA ILE A 3 -17.47 -12.78 -14.74
C ILE A 3 -18.84 -12.19 -15.10
N LYS A 4 -19.83 -12.33 -14.21
CA LYS A 4 -21.14 -11.68 -14.38
C LYS A 4 -20.97 -10.16 -14.24
N THR A 5 -21.62 -9.37 -15.08
CA THR A 5 -21.53 -7.90 -15.02
C THR A 5 -22.92 -7.29 -14.99
N GLN A 6 -23.23 -6.55 -13.93
CA GLN A 6 -24.43 -5.77 -13.76
C GLN A 6 -24.06 -4.29 -13.66
N THR A 7 -24.43 -3.51 -14.68
CA THR A 7 -24.12 -2.08 -14.76
C THR A 7 -25.30 -1.21 -14.36
N LEU A 8 -25.03 -0.08 -13.69
CA LEU A 8 -26.01 0.99 -13.47
C LEU A 8 -26.31 1.76 -14.77
N PRO A 9 -27.58 2.13 -15.00
CA PRO A 9 -27.92 3.06 -16.08
C PRO A 9 -27.28 4.43 -15.81
N PRO A 10 -26.96 5.23 -16.85
CA PRO A 10 -26.29 6.52 -16.69
C PRO A 10 -26.97 7.47 -15.70
N SER A 11 -28.31 7.44 -15.60
CA SER A 11 -29.09 8.28 -14.68
C SER A 11 -28.93 7.94 -13.20
N GLN A 12 -28.37 6.76 -12.87
CA GLN A 12 -28.12 6.31 -11.49
C GLN A 12 -26.64 6.36 -11.11
N ARG A 13 -25.76 6.74 -12.06
CA ARG A 13 -24.33 6.88 -11.80
C ARG A 13 -24.05 8.15 -11.01
N ARG A 14 -23.05 8.11 -10.15
CA ARG A 14 -22.63 9.26 -9.35
C ARG A 14 -21.91 10.27 -10.25
N THR A 15 -22.03 11.55 -9.90
CA THR A 15 -21.22 12.60 -10.52
C THR A 15 -19.78 12.46 -10.04
N ARG A 16 -18.84 12.34 -10.98
CA ARG A 16 -17.41 12.32 -10.67
C ARG A 16 -16.98 13.70 -10.12
N PRO A 17 -16.22 13.76 -9.01
CA PRO A 17 -15.63 15.00 -8.52
C PRO A 17 -14.59 15.56 -9.50
N ASP A 18 -14.20 16.81 -9.31
CA ASP A 18 -13.02 17.39 -9.96
C ASP A 18 -11.75 16.70 -9.45
N ASP A 19 -10.85 16.33 -10.38
CA ASP A 19 -9.59 15.63 -10.08
C ASP A 19 -8.70 16.44 -9.12
N GLN A 20 -8.80 17.77 -9.10
CA GLN A 20 -8.04 18.65 -8.20
C GLN A 20 -8.56 18.64 -6.75
N GLN A 21 -9.79 18.19 -6.53
CA GLN A 21 -10.43 18.15 -5.20
C GLN A 21 -10.34 16.76 -4.55
N LEU A 22 -9.58 15.84 -5.15
CA LEU A 22 -9.45 14.48 -4.66
C LEU A 22 -8.55 14.42 -3.43
N GLY A 23 -9.12 13.96 -2.32
CA GLY A 23 -8.36 13.41 -1.18
C GLY A 23 -7.98 11.94 -1.42
N PHE A 24 -7.79 11.17 -0.35
CA PHE A 24 -7.49 9.74 -0.43
C PHE A 24 -8.60 8.88 0.21
N GLY A 25 -9.19 7.95 -0.55
CA GLY A 25 -10.02 6.86 -0.02
C GLY A 25 -11.39 7.26 0.56
N ARG A 26 -11.96 8.40 0.14
CA ARG A 26 -13.26 8.90 0.64
C ARG A 26 -14.40 8.79 -0.37
N ILE A 27 -14.08 8.84 -1.65
CA ILE A 27 -15.02 8.76 -2.76
C ILE A 27 -14.86 7.39 -3.40
N PHE A 28 -15.97 6.74 -3.74
CA PHE A 28 -15.96 5.41 -4.36
C PHE A 28 -16.72 5.44 -5.68
N THR A 29 -16.31 4.59 -6.61
CA THR A 29 -16.94 4.48 -7.93
C THR A 29 -18.31 3.80 -7.85
N ASP A 30 -18.96 3.68 -9.01
CA ASP A 30 -20.33 3.19 -9.13
C ASP A 30 -20.48 1.68 -8.91
N HIS A 31 -19.42 0.90 -9.15
CA HIS A 31 -19.44 -0.56 -9.09
C HIS A 31 -18.33 -1.12 -8.20
N MET A 32 -18.45 -2.42 -7.90
CA MET A 32 -17.45 -3.21 -7.20
C MET A 32 -17.41 -4.63 -7.77
N LEU A 33 -16.26 -5.29 -7.68
CA LEU A 33 -16.13 -6.72 -7.93
C LEU A 33 -16.40 -7.47 -6.63
N VAL A 34 -17.15 -8.56 -6.68
CA VAL A 34 -17.42 -9.46 -5.56
C VAL A 34 -17.24 -10.90 -6.01
N MET A 35 -16.65 -11.74 -5.17
CA MET A 35 -16.50 -13.18 -5.41
C MET A 35 -16.62 -13.92 -4.06
N PRO A 36 -17.73 -14.61 -3.80
CA PRO A 36 -17.89 -15.44 -2.62
C PRO A 36 -17.04 -16.73 -2.67
N PHE A 37 -16.77 -17.27 -1.49
CA PHE A 37 -16.18 -18.58 -1.27
C PHE A 37 -16.98 -19.33 -0.21
N ASP A 38 -17.19 -20.63 -0.44
CA ASP A 38 -17.56 -21.58 0.61
C ASP A 38 -16.78 -22.89 0.45
N ALA A 39 -16.60 -23.64 1.54
CA ALA A 39 -15.79 -24.86 1.54
C ALA A 39 -16.30 -25.96 0.60
N LYS A 40 -17.58 -25.94 0.19
CA LYS A 40 -18.15 -26.96 -0.72
C LYS A 40 -17.88 -26.64 -2.18
N ARG A 41 -17.93 -25.35 -2.56
CA ARG A 41 -17.80 -24.90 -3.96
C ARG A 41 -16.45 -24.28 -4.29
N GLY A 42 -15.68 -23.87 -3.29
CA GLY A 42 -14.54 -22.98 -3.48
C GLY A 42 -14.98 -21.57 -3.86
N TRP A 43 -14.11 -20.83 -4.57
CA TRP A 43 -14.48 -19.54 -5.15
C TRP A 43 -15.48 -19.72 -6.28
N HIS A 44 -16.56 -18.95 -6.26
CA HIS A 44 -17.64 -19.08 -7.23
C HIS A 44 -18.31 -17.73 -7.50
N ASP A 45 -19.14 -17.69 -8.55
CA ASP A 45 -20.00 -16.55 -8.92
C ASP A 45 -19.31 -15.17 -8.85
N PRO A 46 -18.15 -14.96 -9.50
CA PRO A 46 -17.54 -13.64 -9.57
C PRO A 46 -18.44 -12.66 -10.33
N GLU A 47 -18.67 -11.49 -9.75
CA GLU A 47 -19.64 -10.52 -10.24
C GLU A 47 -19.12 -9.08 -10.10
N VAL A 48 -19.16 -8.31 -11.18
CA VAL A 48 -19.11 -6.84 -11.13
C VAL A 48 -20.55 -6.33 -10.98
N ARG A 49 -20.83 -5.64 -9.88
CA ARG A 49 -22.18 -5.15 -9.55
C ARG A 49 -22.15 -3.74 -8.95
N PRO A 50 -23.29 -3.05 -8.83
CA PRO A 50 -23.34 -1.73 -8.19
C PRO A 50 -22.74 -1.73 -6.79
N TYR A 51 -22.00 -0.66 -6.46
CA TYR A 51 -21.44 -0.44 -5.13
C TYR A 51 -22.57 -0.35 -4.10
N ALA A 52 -22.53 -1.22 -3.09
CA ALA A 52 -23.55 -1.29 -2.05
C ALA A 52 -22.98 -1.75 -0.70
N PRO A 53 -23.63 -1.41 0.43
CA PRO A 53 -23.29 -1.97 1.74
C PRO A 53 -23.39 -3.49 1.75
N PHE A 54 -22.55 -4.14 2.55
CA PHE A 54 -22.67 -5.58 2.82
C PHE A 54 -23.59 -5.83 4.02
N SER A 55 -24.41 -6.88 3.94
CA SER A 55 -25.11 -7.45 5.09
C SER A 55 -24.27 -8.63 5.60
N LEU A 56 -23.88 -8.58 6.88
CA LEU A 56 -23.13 -9.62 7.55
C LEU A 56 -23.92 -10.10 8.77
N ASP A 57 -23.84 -11.39 9.06
CA ASP A 57 -24.33 -11.93 10.31
C ASP A 57 -23.57 -11.26 11.48
N PRO A 58 -24.22 -10.90 12.61
CA PRO A 58 -23.53 -10.34 13.77
C PRO A 58 -22.42 -11.23 14.33
N ALA A 59 -22.49 -12.55 14.13
CA ALA A 59 -21.47 -13.52 14.49
C ALA A 59 -20.45 -13.78 13.37
N ALA A 60 -20.44 -13.02 12.28
CA ALA A 60 -19.45 -13.15 11.21
C ALA A 60 -18.03 -13.03 11.78
N MET A 61 -17.19 -14.03 11.53
CA MET A 61 -15.89 -14.18 12.21
C MET A 61 -14.95 -12.97 12.02
N VAL A 62 -15.05 -12.23 10.92
CA VAL A 62 -14.29 -10.99 10.72
C VAL A 62 -14.59 -9.92 11.79
N LEU A 63 -15.82 -9.88 12.31
CA LEU A 63 -16.26 -8.90 13.31
C LEU A 63 -15.72 -9.20 14.72
N HIS A 64 -15.28 -10.43 14.97
CA HIS A 64 -14.83 -10.89 16.30
C HIS A 64 -13.33 -11.18 16.35
N TYR A 65 -12.78 -11.78 15.29
CA TYR A 65 -11.39 -12.27 15.27
C TYR A 65 -10.53 -11.64 14.17
N GLY A 66 -11.08 -10.70 13.39
CA GLY A 66 -10.31 -9.88 12.45
C GLY A 66 -9.61 -10.67 11.34
N GLN A 67 -10.11 -11.86 10.97
CA GLN A 67 -9.56 -12.66 9.86
C GLN A 67 -9.87 -11.97 8.52
N ALA A 68 -9.04 -10.98 8.20
CA ALA A 68 -9.16 -10.13 7.03
C ALA A 68 -7.78 -9.70 6.47
N ILE A 69 -7.69 -9.69 5.15
CA ILE A 69 -6.51 -9.24 4.40
C ILE A 69 -6.93 -8.30 3.28
N PHE A 70 -6.00 -7.47 2.82
CA PHE A 70 -6.27 -6.53 1.73
C PHE A 70 -5.04 -6.26 0.88
N GLU A 71 -5.26 -5.64 -0.27
CA GLU A 71 -4.23 -5.14 -1.16
C GLU A 71 -4.41 -3.67 -1.50
N GLY A 72 -3.38 -3.10 -2.13
CA GLY A 72 -3.38 -1.72 -2.58
C GLY A 72 -2.55 -1.54 -3.84
N LEU A 73 -3.21 -1.21 -4.93
CA LEU A 73 -2.64 -0.89 -6.23
C LEU A 73 -3.39 0.28 -6.87
N LYS A 74 -2.94 0.73 -8.03
CA LYS A 74 -3.51 1.90 -8.72
C LYS A 74 -3.68 1.63 -10.21
N ALA A 75 -4.70 2.26 -10.78
CA ALA A 75 -4.84 2.47 -12.22
C ALA A 75 -4.54 3.93 -12.57
N TYR A 76 -3.88 4.12 -13.69
CA TYR A 76 -3.38 5.40 -14.17
C TYR A 76 -3.88 5.64 -15.58
N ARG A 77 -4.40 6.83 -15.88
CA ARG A 77 -4.75 7.21 -17.25
C ARG A 77 -3.50 7.77 -17.92
N GLY A 78 -3.07 7.17 -19.02
CA GLY A 78 -1.94 7.64 -19.82
C GLY A 78 -2.34 8.80 -20.75
N ARG A 79 -1.36 9.35 -21.46
CA ARG A 79 -1.59 10.42 -22.46
C ARG A 79 -2.32 9.92 -23.71
N ASP A 80 -2.28 8.62 -23.98
CA ASP A 80 -3.02 7.94 -25.04
C ASP A 80 -4.44 7.54 -24.61
N ASP A 81 -4.92 8.06 -23.48
CA ASP A 81 -6.19 7.71 -22.81
C ASP A 81 -6.30 6.23 -22.38
N GLY A 82 -5.22 5.45 -22.53
CA GLY A 82 -5.14 4.08 -22.03
C GLY A 82 -5.14 4.03 -20.51
N ILE A 83 -5.70 2.96 -19.94
CA ILE A 83 -5.63 2.68 -18.51
C ILE A 83 -4.46 1.73 -18.25
N TYR A 84 -3.56 2.13 -17.37
CA TYR A 84 -2.35 1.39 -17.02
C TYR A 84 -2.41 0.90 -15.59
N LEU A 85 -1.99 -0.35 -15.37
CA LEU A 85 -1.83 -0.96 -14.05
C LEU A 85 -0.37 -1.21 -13.78
N PHE A 86 0.10 -0.86 -12.57
CA PHE A 86 1.48 -1.10 -12.16
C PHE A 86 1.60 -2.36 -11.32
N ARG A 87 2.28 -3.36 -11.85
CA ARG A 87 2.59 -4.67 -11.23
C ARG A 87 1.39 -5.37 -10.58
N PRO A 88 0.19 -5.39 -11.20
CA PRO A 88 -1.02 -5.90 -10.55
C PRO A 88 -0.92 -7.38 -10.16
N LEU A 89 -0.21 -8.20 -10.93
CA LEU A 89 0.00 -9.62 -10.61
C LEU A 89 0.85 -9.79 -9.34
N ALA A 90 1.85 -8.93 -9.11
CA ALA A 90 2.65 -8.97 -7.88
C ALA A 90 1.80 -8.66 -6.64
N ASN A 91 0.80 -7.77 -6.76
CA ASN A 91 -0.18 -7.53 -5.69
C ASN A 91 -1.03 -8.77 -5.41
N LEU A 92 -1.57 -9.41 -6.46
CA LEU A 92 -2.40 -10.62 -6.29
C LEU A 92 -1.60 -11.78 -5.68
N GLU A 93 -0.33 -11.94 -6.05
CA GLU A 93 0.56 -12.92 -5.43
C GLU A 93 0.85 -12.61 -3.96
N ARG A 94 1.04 -11.33 -3.60
CA ARG A 94 1.22 -10.94 -2.19
C ARG A 94 -0.07 -11.13 -1.38
N MET A 95 -1.23 -10.94 -2.00
CA MET A 95 -2.51 -11.26 -1.38
C MET A 95 -2.62 -12.76 -1.08
N ASN A 96 -2.20 -13.63 -2.00
CA ASN A 96 -2.15 -15.07 -1.76
C ASN A 96 -1.18 -15.47 -0.65
N ARG A 97 0.00 -14.84 -0.57
CA ARG A 97 0.90 -15.04 0.59
C ARG A 97 0.26 -14.61 1.91
N SER A 98 -0.47 -13.50 1.90
CA SER A 98 -1.21 -13.02 3.07
C SER A 98 -2.35 -13.98 3.46
N ALA A 99 -3.04 -14.56 2.47
CA ALA A 99 -4.09 -15.56 2.69
C ALA A 99 -3.51 -16.81 3.36
N VAL A 100 -2.41 -17.35 2.85
CA VAL A 100 -1.71 -18.49 3.47
C VAL A 100 -1.32 -18.17 4.91
N ARG A 101 -0.70 -17.00 5.17
CA ARG A 101 -0.29 -16.60 6.52
C ARG A 101 -1.47 -16.50 7.50
N MET A 102 -2.65 -16.15 7.00
CA MET A 102 -3.89 -15.99 7.77
C MET A 102 -4.83 -17.21 7.72
N CYS A 103 -4.37 -18.35 7.18
CA CYS A 103 -5.17 -19.56 7.00
C CYS A 103 -6.47 -19.31 6.22
N MET A 104 -6.41 -18.48 5.18
CA MET A 104 -7.51 -18.16 4.28
C MET A 104 -7.29 -18.84 2.91
N PRO A 105 -8.34 -19.14 2.13
CA PRO A 105 -8.19 -19.71 0.79
C PRO A 105 -7.45 -18.76 -0.15
N THR A 106 -6.51 -19.30 -0.93
CA THR A 106 -5.83 -18.54 -1.98
C THR A 106 -6.80 -18.22 -3.13
N LEU A 107 -6.62 -17.07 -3.75
CA LEU A 107 -7.39 -16.59 -4.90
C LEU A 107 -6.85 -17.16 -6.22
N PRO A 108 -7.74 -17.54 -7.15
CA PRO A 108 -7.37 -17.81 -8.54
C PRO A 108 -7.00 -16.49 -9.24
N VAL A 109 -5.70 -16.20 -9.34
CA VAL A 109 -5.13 -14.93 -9.82
C VAL A 109 -5.73 -14.50 -11.16
N ASP A 110 -5.81 -15.41 -12.13
CA ASP A 110 -6.35 -15.10 -13.46
C ASP A 110 -7.83 -14.68 -13.43
N THR A 111 -8.64 -15.32 -12.57
CA THR A 111 -10.06 -14.98 -12.45
C THR A 111 -10.23 -13.62 -11.78
N VAL A 112 -9.47 -13.36 -10.70
CA VAL A 112 -9.49 -12.05 -10.03
C VAL A 112 -9.01 -10.95 -10.97
N PHE A 113 -7.96 -11.20 -11.73
CA PHE A 113 -7.44 -10.23 -12.68
C PHE A 113 -8.41 -9.97 -13.83
N ALA A 114 -9.07 -11.00 -14.36
CA ALA A 114 -10.15 -10.85 -15.33
C ALA A 114 -11.32 -10.01 -14.77
N GLY A 115 -11.74 -10.27 -13.52
CA GLY A 115 -12.76 -9.48 -12.83
C GLY A 115 -12.35 -8.02 -12.62
N LEU A 116 -11.09 -7.75 -12.27
CA LEU A 116 -10.56 -6.40 -12.14
C LEU A 116 -10.60 -5.65 -13.47
N LYS A 117 -10.22 -6.31 -14.57
CA LYS A 117 -10.32 -5.74 -15.93
C LYS A 117 -11.78 -5.42 -16.30
N ALA A 118 -12.71 -6.31 -15.98
CA ALA A 118 -14.14 -6.06 -16.19
C ALA A 118 -14.63 -4.85 -15.38
N LEU A 119 -14.24 -4.74 -14.11
CA LEU A 119 -14.59 -3.61 -13.25
C LEU A 119 -14.02 -2.28 -13.81
N LEU A 120 -12.75 -2.26 -14.21
CA LEU A 120 -12.11 -1.07 -14.79
C LEU A 120 -12.64 -0.71 -16.17
N LYS A 121 -13.22 -1.67 -16.91
CA LYS A 121 -13.94 -1.39 -18.16
C LYS A 121 -15.27 -0.67 -17.88
N VAL A 122 -15.95 -1.02 -16.80
CA VAL A 122 -17.23 -0.41 -16.42
C VAL A 122 -17.03 0.98 -15.80
N ASP A 123 -16.06 1.10 -14.88
CA ASP A 123 -15.77 2.33 -14.14
C ASP A 123 -14.55 3.09 -14.67
N GLY A 124 -14.14 2.85 -15.92
CA GLY A 124 -12.93 3.44 -16.51
C GLY A 124 -12.94 4.97 -16.51
N ASP A 125 -14.12 5.58 -16.65
CA ASP A 125 -14.33 7.04 -16.59
C ASP A 125 -13.95 7.64 -15.23
N TRP A 126 -13.90 6.83 -14.16
CA TRP A 126 -13.44 7.27 -12.84
C TRP A 126 -11.93 7.39 -12.71
N VAL A 127 -11.15 6.86 -13.66
CA VAL A 127 -9.69 7.01 -13.66
C VAL A 127 -9.35 8.48 -13.96
N PRO A 128 -8.74 9.23 -13.01
CA PRO A 128 -8.42 10.64 -13.19
C PRO A 128 -7.51 10.90 -14.38
N SER A 129 -7.50 12.14 -14.88
CA SER A 129 -6.59 12.54 -15.94
C SER A 129 -5.13 12.48 -15.50
N ALA A 130 -4.23 12.30 -16.47
CA ALA A 130 -2.79 12.23 -16.21
C ALA A 130 -2.20 13.56 -15.70
N ASP A 131 -2.89 14.69 -15.93
CA ASP A 131 -2.35 16.04 -15.80
C ASP A 131 -2.26 16.51 -14.34
N HIS A 132 -2.96 15.84 -13.43
CA HIS A 132 -3.08 16.27 -12.03
C HIS A 132 -2.34 15.38 -11.02
N GLY A 133 -1.59 14.36 -11.49
CA GLY A 133 -0.92 13.40 -10.60
C GLY A 133 -1.90 12.55 -9.77
N ALA A 134 -3.17 12.55 -10.13
CA ALA A 134 -4.23 11.74 -9.54
C ALA A 134 -4.31 10.36 -10.19
N SER A 135 -4.89 9.40 -9.49
CA SER A 135 -5.00 8.00 -9.94
C SER A 135 -6.25 7.35 -9.37
N LEU A 136 -6.64 6.19 -9.89
CA LEU A 136 -7.70 5.38 -9.31
C LEU A 136 -7.08 4.32 -8.41
N TYR A 137 -7.27 4.47 -7.10
CA TYR A 137 -6.83 3.48 -6.13
C TYR A 137 -7.76 2.26 -6.15
N ILE A 138 -7.15 1.08 -6.15
CA ILE A 138 -7.83 -0.21 -6.23
C ILE A 138 -7.60 -0.92 -4.89
N ARG A 139 -8.69 -1.34 -4.24
CA ARG A 139 -8.66 -1.99 -2.92
C ARG A 139 -9.27 -3.40 -2.99
N PRO A 140 -8.49 -4.42 -3.39
CA PRO A 140 -8.86 -5.81 -3.18
C PRO A 140 -8.88 -6.12 -1.68
N THR A 141 -9.89 -6.85 -1.22
CA THR A 141 -10.08 -7.18 0.20
C THR A 141 -10.70 -8.57 0.32
N MET A 142 -10.30 -9.34 1.33
CA MET A 142 -10.89 -10.63 1.66
C MET A 142 -11.22 -10.68 3.15
N VAL A 143 -12.44 -11.10 3.49
CA VAL A 143 -12.94 -11.17 4.87
C VAL A 143 -13.61 -12.52 5.15
N ALA A 144 -13.47 -13.03 6.37
CA ALA A 144 -14.18 -14.21 6.86
C ALA A 144 -15.64 -13.87 7.20
N THR A 145 -16.59 -14.39 6.43
CA THR A 145 -18.02 -14.06 6.56
C THR A 145 -18.84 -15.12 7.30
N GLU A 146 -18.26 -16.31 7.53
CA GLU A 146 -18.95 -17.38 8.26
C GLU A 146 -19.43 -16.91 9.64
N ALA A 147 -20.67 -17.26 9.99
CA ALA A 147 -21.21 -17.01 11.32
C ALA A 147 -20.65 -18.03 12.32
N GLY A 148 -19.94 -17.56 13.36
CA GLY A 148 -19.42 -18.43 14.41
C GLY A 148 -18.49 -17.72 15.39
N LEU A 149 -18.58 -18.13 16.67
CA LEU A 149 -17.72 -17.62 17.75
C LEU A 149 -16.63 -18.64 18.16
N GLY A 150 -16.44 -19.70 17.39
CA GLY A 150 -15.32 -20.62 17.58
C GLY A 150 -14.07 -20.08 16.90
N VAL A 151 -12.95 -19.97 17.62
CA VAL A 151 -11.68 -19.50 17.04
C VAL A 151 -11.07 -20.60 16.18
N ARG A 152 -11.26 -20.51 14.88
CA ARG A 152 -10.69 -21.39 13.84
C ARG A 152 -10.64 -20.65 12.50
N PRO A 153 -10.01 -21.21 11.45
CA PRO A 153 -10.24 -20.73 10.10
C PRO A 153 -11.72 -20.81 9.71
N ALA A 154 -12.24 -19.76 9.08
CA ALA A 154 -13.58 -19.77 8.51
C ALA A 154 -13.69 -20.74 7.32
N GLN A 155 -14.91 -21.11 6.97
CA GLN A 155 -15.27 -21.91 5.81
C GLN A 155 -16.00 -21.09 4.75
N GLU A 156 -16.36 -19.84 5.06
CA GLU A 156 -16.99 -18.89 4.15
C GLU A 156 -16.22 -17.58 4.15
N TYR A 157 -15.92 -17.10 2.95
CA TYR A 157 -15.18 -15.86 2.75
C TYR A 157 -15.83 -15.02 1.65
N LEU A 158 -15.57 -13.72 1.71
CA LEU A 158 -15.91 -12.78 0.65
C LEU A 158 -14.66 -12.08 0.17
N PHE A 159 -14.34 -12.24 -1.12
CA PHE A 159 -13.39 -11.39 -1.80
C PHE A 159 -14.14 -10.27 -2.52
N TYR A 160 -13.64 -9.04 -2.45
CA TYR A 160 -14.19 -7.92 -3.18
C TYR A 160 -13.13 -6.90 -3.58
N VAL A 161 -13.42 -6.09 -4.60
CA VAL A 161 -12.60 -4.95 -5.02
C VAL A 161 -13.47 -3.71 -5.11
N ILE A 162 -13.06 -2.66 -4.42
CA ILE A 162 -13.62 -1.31 -4.54
C ILE A 162 -12.58 -0.36 -5.13
N LEU A 163 -13.07 0.66 -5.84
CA LEU A 163 -12.24 1.66 -6.50
C LEU A 163 -12.49 3.04 -5.88
N SER A 164 -11.46 3.85 -5.78
CA SER A 164 -11.53 5.20 -5.22
C SER A 164 -10.61 6.14 -5.99
N PRO A 165 -11.11 7.24 -6.60
CA PRO A 165 -10.24 8.24 -7.19
C PRO A 165 -9.46 8.94 -6.08
N VAL A 166 -8.15 9.07 -6.24
CA VAL A 166 -7.26 9.64 -5.22
C VAL A 166 -6.30 10.68 -5.80
N GLY A 167 -6.11 11.75 -5.03
CA GLY A 167 -5.05 12.74 -5.24
C GLY A 167 -3.81 12.42 -4.40
N ALA A 168 -3.16 13.47 -3.89
CA ALA A 168 -2.01 13.34 -3.00
C ALA A 168 -2.38 12.57 -1.71
N TYR A 169 -1.45 11.74 -1.22
CA TYR A 169 -1.69 10.92 -0.03
C TYR A 169 -1.59 11.71 1.27
N TYR A 170 -0.58 12.56 1.40
CA TYR A 170 -0.37 13.44 2.54
C TYR A 170 -0.83 14.87 2.22
N PRO A 171 -1.35 15.63 3.20
CA PRO A 171 -1.66 17.05 3.04
C PRO A 171 -0.48 17.88 2.51
N GLU A 172 0.74 17.48 2.89
CA GLU A 172 2.00 18.09 2.46
C GLU A 172 2.35 17.80 0.99
N GLY A 173 1.59 16.94 0.30
CA GLY A 173 1.87 16.51 -1.05
C GLY A 173 3.16 15.68 -1.13
N PHE A 174 4.11 16.12 -1.96
CA PHE A 174 5.45 15.52 -2.05
C PHE A 174 6.47 16.18 -1.11
N ASN A 175 6.06 17.18 -0.31
CA ASN A 175 6.98 17.83 0.61
C ASN A 175 7.41 16.87 1.75
N PRO A 176 8.60 17.06 2.33
CA PRO A 176 9.12 16.16 3.35
C PRO A 176 8.27 16.13 4.62
N VAL A 177 7.99 14.94 5.13
CA VAL A 177 7.18 14.73 6.33
C VAL A 177 8.03 14.68 7.60
N LYS A 178 7.41 14.99 8.74
CA LYS A 178 8.03 14.85 10.07
C LYS A 178 7.66 13.50 10.68
N ILE A 179 8.65 12.75 11.14
CA ILE A 179 8.45 11.38 11.63
C ILE A 179 8.81 11.26 13.10
N TYR A 180 7.92 10.65 13.87
CA TYR A 180 8.16 10.32 15.28
C TYR A 180 8.68 8.90 15.42
N VAL A 181 9.87 8.69 15.97
CA VAL A 181 10.40 7.35 16.23
C VAL A 181 9.80 6.83 17.54
N THR A 182 8.98 5.78 17.45
CA THR A 182 8.36 5.19 18.64
C THR A 182 9.21 4.04 19.20
N ASP A 183 9.60 4.15 20.47
CA ASP A 183 10.17 3.04 21.25
C ASP A 183 9.15 2.39 22.19
N LYS A 184 7.96 2.98 22.32
CA LYS A 184 6.84 2.48 23.12
C LYS A 184 6.10 1.34 22.41
N TYR A 185 5.72 1.52 21.15
CA TYR A 185 4.90 0.56 20.40
C TYR A 185 5.72 -0.27 19.40
N VAL A 186 5.23 -1.46 19.07
CA VAL A 186 5.77 -2.32 18.00
C VAL A 186 4.75 -2.50 16.91
N ARG A 187 5.24 -2.57 15.67
CA ARG A 187 4.41 -2.88 14.52
C ARG A 187 4.18 -4.38 14.36
N ALA A 188 5.25 -5.16 14.51
CA ALA A 188 5.26 -6.60 14.30
C ALA A 188 6.36 -7.26 15.15
N VAL A 189 6.28 -8.59 15.26
CA VAL A 189 7.26 -9.43 15.96
C VAL A 189 7.68 -10.59 15.08
N PRO A 190 8.91 -11.14 15.20
CA PRO A 190 9.31 -12.34 14.48
C PRO A 190 8.33 -13.50 14.73
N GLY A 191 7.95 -14.21 13.67
CA GLY A 191 6.90 -15.24 13.74
C GLY A 191 5.47 -14.70 13.78
N GLY A 192 5.28 -13.38 13.87
CA GLY A 192 3.98 -12.72 13.77
C GLY A 192 3.45 -12.65 12.33
N VAL A 193 2.55 -11.71 12.06
CA VAL A 193 1.91 -11.52 10.75
C VAL A 193 2.43 -10.27 10.02
N GLY A 194 3.60 -9.74 10.42
CA GLY A 194 4.15 -8.47 9.93
C GLY A 194 4.39 -8.42 8.42
N GLU A 195 4.81 -9.55 7.84
CA GLU A 195 5.03 -9.71 6.39
C GLU A 195 3.74 -9.86 5.56
N ALA A 196 2.59 -10.03 6.21
CA ALA A 196 1.29 -10.17 5.57
C ALA A 196 0.49 -8.87 5.67
N LYS A 197 -0.33 -8.58 4.65
CA LYS A 197 -1.13 -7.36 4.59
C LYS A 197 -2.50 -7.58 5.23
N THR A 198 -2.50 -7.72 6.56
CA THR A 198 -3.67 -8.07 7.37
C THR A 198 -4.32 -6.83 7.99
N ALA A 199 -5.63 -6.84 8.24
CA ALA A 199 -6.30 -5.73 8.91
C ALA A 199 -5.77 -5.50 10.35
N GLY A 200 -5.44 -6.59 11.06
CA GLY A 200 -4.95 -6.53 12.45
C GLY A 200 -3.66 -5.73 12.63
N ASN A 201 -2.71 -5.84 11.69
CA ASN A 201 -1.47 -5.05 11.71
C ASN A 201 -1.72 -3.55 11.73
N TYR A 202 -2.73 -3.09 11.00
CA TYR A 202 -3.07 -1.68 10.89
C TYR A 202 -3.92 -1.22 12.08
N ALA A 203 -4.84 -2.05 12.57
CA ALA A 203 -5.59 -1.73 13.78
C ALA A 203 -4.67 -1.52 14.98
N ALA A 204 -3.67 -2.40 15.16
CA ALA A 204 -2.67 -2.30 16.23
C ALA A 204 -1.79 -1.05 16.14
N SER A 205 -1.63 -0.46 14.94
CA SER A 205 -0.76 0.69 14.72
C SER A 205 -1.41 2.04 15.03
N ILE A 206 -2.75 2.10 15.16
CA ILE A 206 -3.50 3.36 15.24
C ILE A 206 -3.10 4.20 16.45
N MET A 207 -2.92 3.59 17.63
CA MET A 207 -2.58 4.34 18.85
C MET A 207 -1.27 5.12 18.69
N ALA A 208 -0.22 4.48 18.16
CA ALA A 208 1.07 5.13 17.92
C ALA A 208 0.94 6.30 16.93
N ALA A 209 0.15 6.12 15.87
CA ALA A 209 -0.10 7.17 14.89
C ALA A 209 -0.87 8.36 15.50
N VAL A 210 -1.86 8.11 16.36
CA VAL A 210 -2.60 9.17 17.07
C VAL A 210 -1.68 9.95 17.99
N GLU A 211 -0.85 9.28 18.80
CA GLU A 211 0.11 9.95 19.69
C GLU A 211 1.11 10.81 18.90
N ALA A 212 1.63 10.30 17.78
CA ALA A 212 2.54 11.06 16.91
C ALA A 212 1.86 12.29 16.29
N GLN A 213 0.63 12.16 15.81
CA GLN A 213 -0.14 13.27 15.25
C GLN A 213 -0.45 14.36 16.28
N GLN A 214 -0.83 13.96 17.50
CA GLN A 214 -1.05 14.89 18.62
C GLN A 214 0.23 15.65 18.98
N ALA A 215 1.39 15.01 18.81
CA ALA A 215 2.70 15.64 19.00
C ALA A 215 3.20 16.42 17.77
N GLY A 216 2.41 16.53 16.69
CA GLY A 216 2.74 17.33 15.50
C GLY A 216 3.58 16.61 14.43
N TYR A 217 3.62 15.27 14.45
CA TYR A 217 4.30 14.44 13.46
C TYR A 217 3.32 13.78 12.50
N THR A 218 3.71 13.61 11.24
CA THR A 218 2.85 13.06 10.18
C THR A 218 2.67 11.55 10.33
N GLN A 219 3.73 10.83 10.70
CA GLN A 219 3.76 9.36 10.85
C GLN A 219 4.78 8.93 11.91
N VAL A 220 4.79 7.62 12.18
CA VAL A 220 5.72 6.96 13.10
C VAL A 220 6.82 6.20 12.35
N LEU A 221 8.03 6.16 12.89
CA LEU A 221 9.05 5.17 12.52
C LEU A 221 8.98 4.00 13.50
N TRP A 222 8.90 2.79 12.97
CA TRP A 222 8.85 1.56 13.75
C TRP A 222 10.25 1.01 14.00
N LEU A 223 10.51 0.68 15.27
CA LEU A 223 11.69 -0.07 15.69
C LEU A 223 11.34 -1.53 15.94
N ASP A 224 12.33 -2.40 15.80
CA ASP A 224 12.20 -3.84 16.00
C ASP A 224 11.69 -4.18 17.40
N ALA A 225 10.91 -5.25 17.50
CA ALA A 225 10.29 -5.60 18.77
C ALA A 225 11.24 -6.08 19.86
N LYS A 226 12.43 -6.58 19.50
CA LYS A 226 13.34 -7.26 20.42
C LYS A 226 14.26 -6.28 21.15
N GLU A 227 14.97 -5.46 20.39
CA GLU A 227 15.98 -4.52 20.91
C GLU A 227 15.45 -3.09 20.98
N ARG A 228 14.33 -2.77 20.32
CA ARG A 228 13.77 -1.41 20.22
C ARG A 228 14.80 -0.42 19.70
N ARG A 229 15.58 -0.84 18.70
CA ARG A 229 16.71 -0.08 18.19
C ARG A 229 16.87 -0.16 16.68
N LEU A 230 16.54 -1.29 16.07
CA LEU A 230 16.69 -1.50 14.63
C LEU A 230 15.48 -0.95 13.90
N VAL A 231 15.68 -0.17 12.85
CA VAL A 231 14.59 0.39 12.06
C VAL A 231 13.93 -0.69 11.20
N GLU A 232 12.59 -0.67 11.12
CA GLU A 232 11.80 -1.55 10.25
C GLU A 232 11.07 -0.80 9.12
N GLU A 233 10.09 0.03 9.46
CA GLU A 233 9.19 0.70 8.50
C GLU A 233 8.82 2.11 8.99
N VAL A 234 8.29 2.96 8.09
CA VAL A 234 7.75 4.29 8.41
C VAL A 234 6.26 4.35 8.11
N GLY A 235 5.45 4.42 9.15
CA GLY A 235 3.99 4.39 9.07
C GLY A 235 3.50 3.08 8.47
N THR A 236 3.15 3.11 7.18
CA THR A 236 2.71 1.95 6.40
C THR A 236 3.53 1.75 5.12
N MET A 237 4.76 2.27 5.13
CA MET A 237 5.72 2.28 4.01
C MET A 237 7.04 1.65 4.44
N ASN A 238 7.74 1.00 3.51
CA ASN A 238 9.14 0.64 3.72
C ASN A 238 10.01 1.90 3.71
N ILE A 239 11.20 1.86 4.32
CA ILE A 239 12.08 3.02 4.45
C ILE A 239 13.46 2.79 3.82
N PHE A 240 14.04 3.85 3.29
CA PHE A 240 15.41 3.91 2.76
C PHE A 240 16.17 5.07 3.42
N PHE A 241 17.46 4.84 3.66
CA PHE A 241 18.42 5.82 4.15
C PHE A 241 19.52 5.99 3.11
N VAL A 242 19.79 7.22 2.71
CA VAL A 242 20.82 7.56 1.73
C VAL A 242 21.99 8.19 2.46
N PHE A 243 23.10 7.48 2.51
CA PHE A 243 24.38 7.99 3.00
C PHE A 243 25.23 8.48 1.82
N LYS A 244 26.35 9.17 2.12
CA LYS A 244 27.29 9.67 1.09
C LYS A 244 27.77 8.60 0.12
N ASP A 245 27.96 7.38 0.58
CA ASP A 245 28.61 6.28 -0.15
C ASP A 245 27.67 5.13 -0.51
N ARG A 246 26.48 5.05 0.09
CA ARG A 246 25.57 3.91 -0.05
C ARG A 246 24.13 4.23 0.34
N ILE A 247 23.22 3.37 -0.10
CA ILE A 247 21.80 3.39 0.26
C ILE A 247 21.51 2.15 1.11
N VAL A 248 20.77 2.32 2.20
CA VAL A 248 20.44 1.22 3.11
C VAL A 248 18.93 1.12 3.26
N THR A 249 18.41 -0.11 3.21
CA THR A 249 17.02 -0.42 3.61
C THR A 249 17.00 -1.67 4.49
N PRO A 250 16.12 -1.74 5.50
CA PRO A 250 15.99 -2.94 6.32
C PRO A 250 15.66 -4.21 5.49
N PRO A 251 16.22 -5.38 5.83
CA PRO A 251 16.03 -6.62 5.09
C PRO A 251 14.66 -7.23 5.39
N LEU A 252 14.18 -8.12 4.51
CA LEU A 252 12.91 -8.84 4.73
C LEU A 252 13.10 -9.99 5.75
N SER A 253 12.93 -9.68 7.03
CA SER A 253 13.11 -10.60 8.18
C SER A 253 11.82 -11.24 8.70
N GLY A 254 10.69 -11.09 8.00
CA GLY A 254 9.35 -11.54 8.41
C GLY A 254 8.56 -10.53 9.25
N THR A 255 9.22 -9.47 9.73
CA THR A 255 8.59 -8.33 10.45
C THR A 255 8.44 -7.08 9.57
N ILE A 256 8.81 -7.15 8.30
CA ILE A 256 8.69 -6.05 7.34
C ILE A 256 7.83 -6.52 6.19
N LEU A 257 6.85 -5.71 5.79
CA LEU A 257 6.00 -6.03 4.64
C LEU A 257 6.83 -5.96 3.34
N PRO A 258 6.88 -7.01 2.50
CA PRO A 258 7.54 -6.95 1.19
C PRO A 258 6.81 -5.99 0.23
N GLY A 259 7.19 -4.71 0.27
CA GLY A 259 6.60 -3.67 -0.56
C GLY A 259 6.96 -3.82 -2.04
N ILE A 260 5.95 -3.77 -2.91
CA ILE A 260 6.17 -3.79 -4.36
C ILE A 260 6.92 -2.53 -4.82
N THR A 261 6.65 -1.38 -4.20
CA THR A 261 7.42 -0.15 -4.48
C THR A 261 8.86 -0.25 -4.00
N ARG A 262 9.10 -0.85 -2.82
CA ARG A 262 10.46 -1.14 -2.32
C ARG A 262 11.24 -1.99 -3.33
N ASP A 263 10.62 -3.07 -3.80
CA ASP A 263 11.21 -3.97 -4.80
C ASP A 263 11.51 -3.24 -6.12
N SER A 264 10.58 -2.41 -6.62
CA SER A 264 10.82 -1.59 -7.81
C SER A 264 11.96 -0.58 -7.61
N VAL A 265 12.06 0.05 -6.44
CA VAL A 265 13.15 0.99 -6.11
C VAL A 265 14.49 0.26 -6.09
N LEU A 266 14.59 -0.89 -5.44
CA LEU A 266 15.82 -1.69 -5.43
C LEU A 266 16.28 -2.05 -6.85
N ARG A 267 15.35 -2.42 -7.73
CA ARG A 267 15.66 -2.70 -9.14
C ARG A 267 16.19 -1.47 -9.87
N LEU A 268 15.55 -0.30 -9.70
CA LEU A 268 15.99 0.94 -10.33
C LEU A 268 17.36 1.40 -9.83
N LEU A 269 17.63 1.27 -8.53
CA LEU A 269 18.93 1.61 -7.95
C LEU A 269 20.04 0.72 -8.48
N ALA A 270 19.79 -0.57 -8.64
CA ALA A 270 20.73 -1.51 -9.25
C ALA A 270 21.02 -1.15 -10.72
N ASP A 271 19.99 -0.81 -11.51
CA ASP A 271 20.15 -0.38 -12.92
C ASP A 271 20.86 0.98 -13.06
N TRP A 272 20.94 1.77 -12.00
CA TRP A 272 21.70 3.03 -11.95
C TRP A 272 23.09 2.88 -11.32
N ASP A 273 23.54 1.64 -11.08
CA ASP A 273 24.80 1.33 -10.44
C ASP A 273 25.01 2.05 -9.10
N LEU A 274 23.91 2.30 -8.37
CA LEU A 274 23.97 2.89 -7.03
C LEU A 274 24.10 1.78 -5.98
N PRO A 275 25.10 1.86 -5.07
CA PRO A 275 25.33 0.83 -4.07
C PRO A 275 24.17 0.78 -3.06
N VAL A 276 23.53 -0.39 -2.96
CA VAL A 276 22.44 -0.64 -2.02
C VAL A 276 22.76 -1.81 -1.10
N GLU A 277 22.49 -1.64 0.19
CA GLU A 277 22.59 -2.68 1.22
C GLU A 277 21.22 -2.97 1.83
N GLU A 278 20.76 -4.21 1.70
CA GLU A 278 19.64 -4.73 2.49
C GLU A 278 20.15 -5.24 3.84
N ARG A 279 20.28 -4.36 4.84
CA ARG A 279 20.80 -4.71 6.16
C ARG A 279 20.08 -4.01 7.30
N SER A 280 20.16 -4.60 8.49
CA SER A 280 19.68 -3.95 9.70
C SER A 280 20.43 -2.63 9.93
N ILE A 281 19.70 -1.62 10.37
CA ILE A 281 20.21 -0.30 10.68
C ILE A 281 19.68 0.14 12.04
N ALA A 282 20.59 0.50 12.93
CA ALA A 282 20.22 1.02 14.24
C ALA A 282 19.80 2.49 14.13
N ILE A 283 18.78 2.91 14.88
CA ILE A 283 18.39 4.32 14.88
C ILE A 283 19.54 5.23 15.34
N ASP A 284 20.35 4.78 16.29
CA ASP A 284 21.54 5.51 16.75
C ASP A 284 22.59 5.67 15.64
N GLU A 285 22.70 4.70 14.71
CA GLU A 285 23.57 4.81 13.52
C GLU A 285 23.10 5.96 12.61
N VAL A 286 21.78 6.08 12.41
CA VAL A 286 21.17 7.15 11.61
C VAL A 286 21.46 8.52 12.21
N PHE A 287 21.22 8.69 13.51
CA PHE A 287 21.44 9.96 14.20
C PHE A 287 22.93 10.35 14.20
N ALA A 288 23.82 9.41 14.53
CA ALA A 288 25.25 9.67 14.51
C ALA A 288 25.77 10.01 13.10
N ALA A 289 25.26 9.36 12.06
CA ALA A 289 25.61 9.70 10.68
C ALA A 289 25.07 11.08 10.26
N ASN A 290 23.89 11.49 10.75
CA ASN A 290 23.36 12.84 10.52
C ASN A 290 24.25 13.90 11.17
N GLU A 291 24.69 13.68 12.42
CA GLU A 291 25.62 14.57 13.13
C GLU A 291 26.96 14.74 12.39
N ARG A 292 27.47 13.66 11.77
CA ARG A 292 28.67 13.70 10.92
C ARG A 292 28.42 14.26 9.51
N GLY A 293 27.17 14.63 9.19
CA GLY A 293 26.76 15.10 7.86
C GLY A 293 26.92 14.04 6.77
N GLU A 294 26.85 12.76 7.11
CA GLU A 294 26.93 11.62 6.19
C GLU A 294 25.55 11.20 5.67
N LEU A 295 24.49 11.38 6.45
CA LEU A 295 23.11 11.14 6.03
C LEU A 295 22.63 12.25 5.07
N GLN A 296 22.33 11.89 3.83
CA GLN A 296 21.89 12.82 2.78
C GLN A 296 20.38 12.89 2.67
N GLU A 297 19.70 11.74 2.60
CA GLU A 297 18.25 11.67 2.41
C GLU A 297 17.66 10.50 3.21
N VAL A 298 16.37 10.61 3.52
CA VAL A 298 15.55 9.52 4.03
C VAL A 298 14.21 9.58 3.33
N PHE A 299 13.67 8.44 2.91
CA PHE A 299 12.35 8.41 2.28
C PHE A 299 11.62 7.08 2.50
N GLY A 300 10.30 7.18 2.61
CA GLY A 300 9.38 6.04 2.60
C GLY A 300 8.99 5.63 1.18
N THR A 301 8.64 4.36 0.98
CA THR A 301 8.14 3.82 -0.29
C THR A 301 6.86 3.03 -0.09
N GLY A 302 5.86 3.25 -0.94
CA GLY A 302 4.58 2.54 -0.89
C GLY A 302 3.59 3.01 -1.94
N THR A 303 2.58 2.20 -2.27
CA THR A 303 1.64 2.49 -3.38
C THR A 303 0.98 3.87 -3.27
N ALA A 304 0.62 4.31 -2.05
CA ALA A 304 -0.18 5.51 -1.85
C ALA A 304 0.60 6.79 -2.19
N ALA A 305 1.80 6.96 -1.64
CA ALA A 305 2.66 8.12 -1.87
C ALA A 305 3.70 7.92 -3.01
N VAL A 306 3.87 6.69 -3.49
CA VAL A 306 5.01 6.26 -4.33
C VAL A 306 6.33 6.39 -3.57
N ILE A 307 6.84 7.62 -3.43
CA ILE A 307 7.99 8.00 -2.60
C ILE A 307 7.52 9.10 -1.65
N SER A 308 7.90 9.03 -0.37
CA SER A 308 7.59 10.06 0.62
C SER A 308 8.88 10.53 1.29
N PRO A 309 9.40 11.73 0.93
CA PRO A 309 10.60 12.27 1.56
C PRO A 309 10.38 12.51 3.06
N VAL A 310 11.42 12.30 3.87
CA VAL A 310 11.41 12.56 5.32
C VAL A 310 12.31 13.76 5.61
N GLY A 311 11.74 14.80 6.22
CA GLY A 311 12.45 16.03 6.53
C GLY A 311 13.06 16.05 7.93
N SER A 312 12.49 15.28 8.86
CA SER A 312 13.06 15.10 10.20
C SER A 312 12.60 13.81 10.87
N LEU A 313 13.47 13.29 11.74
CA LEU A 313 13.17 12.22 12.68
C LEU A 313 13.27 12.78 14.10
N HIS A 314 12.29 12.49 14.94
CA HIS A 314 12.34 12.80 16.37
C HIS A 314 12.44 11.53 17.19
N TYR A 315 13.44 11.42 18.05
CA TYR A 315 13.68 10.24 18.89
C TYR A 315 14.21 10.66 20.26
N ARG A 316 13.52 10.26 21.34
CA ARG A 316 13.94 10.50 22.73
C ARG A 316 14.31 11.95 23.04
N GLY A 317 13.54 12.91 22.53
CA GLY A 317 13.77 14.33 22.75
C GLY A 317 14.85 14.95 21.86
N GLN A 318 15.42 14.19 20.94
CA GLN A 318 16.39 14.66 19.96
C GLN A 318 15.76 14.76 18.57
N ASP A 319 16.07 15.85 17.86
CA ASP A 319 15.66 16.07 16.49
C ASP A 319 16.82 15.82 15.53
N CYS A 320 16.60 14.96 14.54
CA CYS A 320 17.49 14.70 13.42
C CYS A 320 16.88 15.35 12.18
N GLN A 321 17.34 16.56 11.84
CA GLN A 321 16.94 17.25 10.61
C GLN A 321 17.68 16.64 9.41
N ILE A 322 16.93 16.21 8.40
CA ILE A 322 17.44 15.52 7.22
C ILE A 322 17.38 16.48 6.03
N ASN A 323 18.47 16.62 5.28
CA ASN A 323 18.56 17.48 4.10
C ASN A 323 17.99 18.90 4.30
N GLN A 324 18.17 19.48 5.50
CA GLN A 324 17.59 20.80 5.87
C GLN A 324 16.06 20.87 5.72
N GLY A 325 15.35 19.74 5.80
CA GLY A 325 13.90 19.65 5.57
C GLY A 325 13.49 19.82 4.10
N LYS A 326 14.42 19.69 3.14
CA LYS A 326 14.17 19.80 1.70
C LYS A 326 14.03 18.43 1.07
N ILE A 327 13.35 18.40 -0.09
CA ILE A 327 13.23 17.20 -0.92
C ILE A 327 14.64 16.77 -1.37
N GLY A 328 14.94 15.49 -1.19
CA GLY A 328 16.18 14.87 -1.66
C GLY A 328 16.19 14.63 -3.17
N GLU A 329 17.37 14.70 -3.78
CA GLU A 329 17.54 14.55 -5.23
C GLU A 329 17.20 13.12 -5.69
N LEU A 330 17.66 12.11 -4.94
CA LEU A 330 17.39 10.71 -5.26
C LEU A 330 15.91 10.37 -5.06
N ALA A 331 15.30 10.83 -3.96
CA ALA A 331 13.87 10.65 -3.72
C ALA A 331 13.02 11.24 -4.86
N LEU A 332 13.34 12.44 -5.33
CA LEU A 332 12.66 13.07 -6.47
C LEU A 332 12.90 12.32 -7.79
N LYS A 333 14.14 11.89 -8.04
CA LYS A 333 14.49 11.11 -9.24
C LYS A 333 13.70 9.79 -9.29
N LEU A 334 13.65 9.05 -8.18
CA LEU A 334 12.88 7.81 -8.05
C LEU A 334 11.38 8.03 -8.24
N PHE A 335 10.83 9.09 -7.64
CA PHE A 335 9.42 9.45 -7.81
C PHE A 335 9.08 9.71 -9.28
N ASN A 336 9.88 10.55 -9.95
CA ASN A 336 9.69 10.89 -11.35
C ASN A 336 9.82 9.68 -12.28
N GLU A 337 10.82 8.81 -12.03
CA GLU A 337 11.03 7.60 -12.81
C GLU A 337 9.86 6.62 -12.68
N LEU A 338 9.45 6.30 -11.43
CA LEU A 338 8.37 5.36 -11.17
C LEU A 338 7.04 5.88 -11.72
N THR A 339 6.73 7.15 -11.50
CA THR A 339 5.49 7.75 -12.04
C THR A 339 5.52 7.81 -13.56
N ALA A 340 6.65 8.13 -14.19
CA ALA A 340 6.75 8.09 -15.65
C ALA A 340 6.45 6.68 -16.22
N ILE A 341 6.94 5.62 -15.58
CA ILE A 341 6.61 4.24 -15.95
C ILE A 341 5.12 3.95 -15.71
N GLN A 342 4.59 4.29 -14.52
CA GLN A 342 3.19 4.05 -14.14
C GLN A 342 2.17 4.68 -15.08
N TYR A 343 2.44 5.90 -15.56
CA TYR A 343 1.59 6.64 -16.50
C TYR A 343 1.89 6.31 -17.98
N GLY A 344 2.76 5.33 -18.27
CA GLY A 344 3.14 4.97 -19.64
C GLY A 344 3.92 6.05 -20.39
N ARG A 345 4.55 7.00 -19.68
CA ARG A 345 5.33 8.11 -20.26
C ARG A 345 6.77 7.71 -20.60
N LYS A 346 7.27 6.64 -19.98
CA LYS A 346 8.58 6.06 -20.24
C LYS A 346 8.42 4.57 -20.56
N ALA A 347 9.35 4.03 -21.33
CA ALA A 347 9.44 2.59 -21.55
C ALA A 347 9.58 1.85 -20.21
N ASP A 348 8.96 0.69 -20.15
CA ASP A 348 9.04 -0.23 -19.03
C ASP A 348 9.93 -1.42 -19.41
N PRO A 349 11.23 -1.40 -19.06
CA PRO A 349 12.14 -2.48 -19.42
C PRO A 349 11.88 -3.77 -18.63
N TYR A 350 10.99 -3.75 -17.63
CA TYR A 350 10.78 -4.86 -16.70
C TYR A 350 9.43 -5.59 -16.91
N GLY A 351 8.57 -5.09 -17.80
CA GLY A 351 7.23 -5.64 -18.00
C GLY A 351 6.33 -5.53 -16.75
N TRP A 352 6.55 -4.49 -15.95
CA TRP A 352 5.75 -4.15 -14.78
C TRP A 352 4.36 -3.60 -15.12
N VAL A 353 4.21 -2.93 -16.25
CA VAL A 353 3.01 -2.20 -16.62
C VAL A 353 2.13 -3.04 -17.52
N ILE A 354 0.85 -3.15 -17.15
CA ILE A 354 -0.18 -3.76 -17.99
C ILE A 354 -1.14 -2.66 -18.45
N ARG A 355 -1.23 -2.46 -19.75
CA ARG A 355 -2.23 -1.59 -20.38
C ARG A 355 -3.53 -2.39 -20.60
N LEU A 356 -4.66 -1.78 -20.25
CA LEU A 356 -6.01 -2.35 -20.44
C LEU A 356 -6.64 -2.00 -21.79
#